data_AF-A0A5C5RGE3-F1
#
_entry.id   AF-A0A5C5RGE3-F1
#
_cell.length_a   1.000
_cell.length_b   1.000
_cell.length_c   1.000
_cell.angle_alpha   90.00
_cell.angle_beta   90.00
_cell.angle_gamma   90.00
#
_symmetry.space_group_name_H-M   'P 1'
#
loop_
_entity.id
_entity.type
_entity.pdbx_description
1 polymer ?
#
loop_
_entity_poly.entity_id
_entity_poly.type
_entity_poly.pdbx_seq_one_letter_code
_entity_poly.pdbx_strand_id
1 'polypeptide(L)'
;ACLDELDDGQKVMLKLTIPERDDFYADLIADPRVLRVVALSGGFSQAEACEKLARNHGLIASFSRALLQGLTAQQSDEEFTATLRASIEKIAAASAS
;
A
#
# COMPACT_ATOMS: atom_id res chain seq x y z
N ALA A 1 18.66 1.95 -1.57
CA ALA A 1 19.08 1.24 -2.79
C ALA A 1 19.56 2.29 -3.77
N CYS A 2 20.73 2.10 -4.37
CA CYS A 2 21.20 2.97 -5.43
C CYS A 2 20.53 2.53 -6.73
N LEU A 3 19.65 3.34 -7.32
CA LEU A 3 18.99 2.99 -8.58
C LEU A 3 19.96 3.04 -9.77
N ASP A 4 21.07 3.76 -9.63
CA ASP A 4 22.09 3.94 -10.67
C ASP A 4 23.04 2.74 -10.81
N GLU A 5 22.95 1.77 -9.90
CA GLU A 5 23.72 0.53 -9.92
C GLU A 5 22.93 -0.65 -10.50
N LEU A 6 21.70 -0.41 -10.97
CA LEU A 6 20.89 -1.45 -11.61
C LEU A 6 21.41 -1.75 -13.01
N ASP A 7 21.46 -3.03 -13.37
CA ASP A 7 21.82 -3.47 -14.72
C ASP A 7 20.80 -2.97 -15.75
N ASP A 8 21.22 -2.86 -17.01
CA ASP A 8 20.33 -2.45 -18.11
C ASP A 8 19.08 -3.34 -18.18
N GLY A 9 17.92 -2.71 -18.15
CA GLY A 9 16.61 -3.38 -18.17
C GLY A 9 16.15 -3.97 -16.84
N GLN A 10 16.98 -3.93 -15.80
CA GLN A 10 16.58 -4.34 -14.45
C GLN A 10 15.58 -3.34 -13.87
N LYS A 11 14.51 -3.87 -13.27
CA LYS A 11 13.50 -3.07 -12.56
C LYS A 11 13.34 -3.56 -11.13
N VAL A 12 13.01 -2.63 -10.25
CA VAL A 12 12.78 -2.91 -8.83
C VAL A 12 11.39 -2.47 -8.38
N MET A 13 10.88 -3.14 -7.36
CA MET A 13 9.75 -2.66 -6.58
C MET A 13 10.25 -2.23 -5.20
N LEU A 14 9.76 -1.11 -4.70
CA LEU A 14 10.16 -0.59 -3.39
C LEU A 14 8.98 -0.69 -2.43
N LYS A 15 9.19 -1.39 -1.32
CA LYS A 15 8.22 -1.43 -0.21
C LYS A 15 8.69 -0.49 0.90
N LEU A 16 7.99 0.63 1.07
CA LEU A 16 8.39 1.72 1.97
C LEU A 16 7.28 2.01 2.99
N THR A 17 7.62 2.75 4.05
CA THR A 17 6.63 3.33 4.98
C THR A 17 5.85 4.44 4.27
N ILE A 18 4.58 4.66 4.63
CA ILE A 18 3.82 5.81 4.13
C ILE A 18 4.54 7.10 4.58
N PRO A 19 4.87 8.04 3.69
CA PRO A 19 5.68 9.21 4.06
C PRO A 19 4.88 10.19 4.91
N GLU A 20 5.58 11.02 5.70
CA GLU A 20 4.95 12.11 6.47
C GLU A 20 4.58 13.30 5.60
N ARG A 21 5.41 13.60 4.59
CA ARG A 21 5.11 14.61 3.57
C ARG A 21 4.41 13.93 2.41
N ASP A 22 3.22 14.42 2.09
CA ASP A 22 2.44 13.96 0.93
C ASP A 22 3.32 14.02 -0.35
N ASP A 23 3.20 13.00 -1.20
CA ASP A 23 3.92 12.83 -2.46
C ASP A 23 5.46 12.82 -2.34
N PHE A 24 6.04 12.56 -1.16
CA PHE A 24 7.49 12.54 -0.98
C PHE A 24 8.23 11.56 -1.93
N TYR A 25 7.56 10.48 -2.37
CA TYR A 25 8.12 9.47 -3.27
C TYR A 25 7.76 9.68 -4.75
N ALA A 26 7.21 10.83 -5.15
CA ALA A 26 6.79 11.07 -6.53
C ALA A 26 7.91 10.82 -7.56
N ASP A 27 9.15 11.25 -7.27
CA ASP A 27 10.30 11.02 -8.15
C ASP A 27 10.65 9.53 -8.26
N LEU A 28 10.54 8.76 -7.18
CA LEU A 28 10.75 7.31 -7.20
C LEU A 28 9.64 6.59 -7.99
N ILE A 29 8.40 7.07 -7.89
CA ILE A 29 7.28 6.51 -8.63
C ILE A 29 7.43 6.79 -10.13
N ALA A 30 7.98 7.94 -10.51
CA ALA A 30 8.22 8.34 -11.90
C ALA A 30 9.47 7.70 -12.52
N ASP A 31 10.41 7.19 -11.73
CA ASP A 31 11.66 6.61 -12.24
C ASP A 31 11.39 5.35 -13.09
N PRO A 32 11.87 5.27 -14.34
CA PRO A 32 11.59 4.15 -15.24
C PRO A 32 12.16 2.80 -14.78
N ARG A 33 13.14 2.81 -13.87
CA ARG A 33 13.72 1.61 -13.23
C ARG A 33 12.87 1.11 -12.07
N VAL A 34 11.95 1.93 -11.56
CA VAL A 34 11.01 1.54 -10.51
C VAL A 34 9.72 1.04 -11.15
N LEU A 35 9.43 -0.25 -10.98
CA LEU A 35 8.22 -0.86 -11.50
C LEU A 35 6.99 -0.37 -10.73
N ARG A 36 7.05 -0.39 -9.40
CA ARG A 36 6.03 0.10 -8.48
C ARG A 36 6.63 0.44 -7.12
N VAL A 37 6.08 1.47 -6.49
CA VAL A 37 6.29 1.73 -5.06
C VAL A 37 5.04 1.27 -4.32
N VAL A 38 5.23 0.48 -3.27
CA VAL A 38 4.15 -0.03 -2.43
C VAL A 38 4.38 0.34 -0.97
N ALA A 39 3.30 0.60 -0.23
CA ALA A 39 3.38 1.06 1.15
C ALA A 39 3.02 -0.03 2.15
N LEU A 40 3.79 -0.17 3.22
CA LEU A 40 3.40 -0.93 4.41
C LEU A 40 2.57 -0.06 5.36
N SER A 41 1.63 -0.66 6.10
CA SER A 41 0.78 0.09 7.04
C SER A 41 1.52 0.58 8.29
N GLY A 42 2.71 0.03 8.59
CA GLY A 42 3.64 0.64 9.55
C GLY A 42 3.20 0.69 11.02
N GLY A 43 2.10 0.04 11.38
CA GLY A 43 1.49 0.13 12.72
C GLY A 43 0.26 1.03 12.79
N PHE A 44 -0.04 1.77 11.71
CA PHE A 44 -1.31 2.48 11.58
C PHE A 44 -2.49 1.51 11.53
N SER A 45 -3.64 1.99 12.02
CA SER A 45 -4.91 1.35 11.74
C SER A 45 -5.18 1.31 10.22
N GLN A 46 -6.02 0.40 9.75
CA GLN A 46 -6.40 0.36 8.33
C GLN A 46 -6.97 1.70 7.87
N ALA A 47 -7.82 2.34 8.68
CA ALA A 47 -8.44 3.60 8.33
C ALA A 47 -7.40 4.72 8.13
N GLU A 48 -6.49 4.87 9.10
CA GLU A 48 -5.42 5.87 9.04
C GLU A 48 -4.44 5.58 7.90
N ALA A 49 -4.07 4.31 7.71
CA ALA A 49 -3.18 3.91 6.62
C ALA A 49 -3.80 4.22 5.24
N CYS A 50 -5.10 3.96 5.05
CA CYS A 50 -5.79 4.28 3.80
C CYS A 50 -5.90 5.80 3.60
N GLU A 51 -6.20 6.57 4.65
CA GLU A 51 -6.29 8.03 4.55
C GLU A 51 -4.96 8.65 4.15
N LYS A 52 -3.86 8.22 4.77
CA LYS A 52 -2.51 8.69 4.44
C LYS A 52 -2.08 8.21 3.04
N LEU A 53 -2.38 6.96 2.69
CA LEU A 53 -2.08 6.42 1.36
C LEU A 53 -2.76 7.24 0.26
N ALA A 54 -4.04 7.59 0.44
CA ALA A 54 -4.83 8.31 -0.55
C ALA A 54 -4.34 9.73 -0.89
N ARG A 55 -3.37 10.25 -0.12
CA ARG A 55 -2.71 11.54 -0.36
C ARG A 55 -1.40 11.42 -1.15
N ASN A 56 -1.03 10.20 -1.55
CA ASN A 56 0.22 9.91 -2.24
C ASN A 56 -0.08 9.31 -3.61
N HIS A 57 -0.03 10.14 -4.65
CA HIS A 57 -0.45 9.78 -5.99
C HIS A 57 0.43 8.67 -6.57
N GLY A 58 -0.19 7.59 -7.04
CA GLY A 58 0.51 6.43 -7.62
C GLY A 58 1.21 5.52 -6.61
N LEU A 59 1.09 5.78 -5.30
CA LEU A 59 1.52 4.88 -4.23
C LEU A 59 0.41 3.89 -3.90
N ILE A 60 0.69 2.58 -3.95
CA ILE A 60 -0.31 1.54 -3.69
C ILE A 60 -0.06 0.80 -2.38
N ALA A 61 -1.09 0.20 -1.78
CA ALA A 61 -0.94 -0.56 -0.54
C ALA A 61 -0.22 -1.91 -0.73
N SER A 62 0.57 -2.30 0.27
CA SER A 62 1.04 -3.67 0.51
C SER A 62 0.86 -4.02 1.99
N PHE A 63 -0.40 -4.00 2.42
CA PHE A 63 -0.81 -4.19 3.82
C PHE A 63 -0.94 -5.68 4.18
N SER A 64 -0.52 -6.03 5.41
CA SER A 64 -0.71 -7.36 5.99
C SER A 64 -1.77 -7.32 7.10
N ARG A 65 -1.38 -6.97 8.34
CA ARG A 65 -2.31 -6.88 9.48
C ARG A 65 -3.45 -5.90 9.22
N ALA A 66 -3.18 -4.79 8.54
CA ALA A 66 -4.22 -3.82 8.19
C ALA A 66 -5.21 -4.35 7.14
N LEU A 67 -4.86 -5.33 6.29
CA LEU A 67 -5.81 -6.01 5.40
C LEU A 67 -6.77 -6.93 6.19
N LEU A 68 -6.25 -7.58 7.23
CA LEU A 68 -6.99 -8.55 8.03
C LEU A 68 -7.66 -7.95 9.28
N GLN A 69 -7.61 -6.62 9.43
CA GLN A 69 -8.15 -5.96 10.61
C GLN A 69 -9.66 -6.23 10.74
N GLY A 70 -10.08 -6.72 11.90
CA GLY A 70 -11.48 -7.05 12.19
C GLY A 70 -11.89 -8.48 11.82
N LEU A 71 -11.02 -9.25 11.14
CA LEU A 71 -11.27 -10.67 10.90
C LEU A 71 -10.95 -11.50 12.13
N THR A 72 -11.82 -12.46 12.46
CA THR A 72 -11.62 -13.42 13.56
C THR A 72 -12.06 -14.82 13.14
N ALA A 73 -11.56 -15.84 13.83
CA ALA A 73 -11.92 -17.23 13.57
C ALA A 73 -13.35 -17.59 14.02
N GLN A 74 -14.04 -16.69 14.74
CA GLN A 74 -15.38 -16.92 15.29
C GLN A 74 -16.49 -16.36 14.38
N GLN A 75 -16.13 -15.59 13.35
CA GLN A 75 -17.09 -15.08 12.38
C GLN A 75 -17.71 -16.22 11.57
N SER A 76 -18.97 -16.03 11.18
CA SER A 76 -19.54 -16.83 10.09
C SER A 76 -18.82 -16.54 8.76
N ASP A 77 -18.93 -17.45 7.80
CA ASP A 77 -18.37 -17.27 6.45
C ASP A 77 -18.88 -15.98 5.78
N GLU A 78 -20.14 -15.62 6.02
CA GLU A 78 -20.76 -14.40 5.48
C GLU A 78 -20.14 -13.14 6.10
N GLU A 79 -20.02 -13.08 7.43
CA GLU A 79 -19.40 -11.94 8.13
C GLU A 79 -17.92 -11.79 7.77
N PHE A 80 -17.18 -12.91 7.69
CA PHE A 80 -15.79 -12.92 7.28
C PHE A 80 -15.63 -12.37 5.85
N THR A 81 -16.45 -12.87 4.92
CA THR A 81 -16.44 -12.44 3.51
C THR A 81 -16.80 -10.97 3.37
N ALA A 82 -17.83 -10.50 4.08
CA ALA A 82 -18.24 -9.10 4.07
C ALA A 82 -17.15 -8.18 4.63
N THR A 83 -16.51 -8.58 5.73
CA THR A 83 -15.43 -7.82 6.37
C THR A 83 -14.20 -7.74 5.46
N LEU A 84 -13.79 -8.86 4.86
CA LEU A 84 -12.65 -8.90 3.93
C LEU A 84 -12.94 -8.08 2.67
N ARG A 85 -14.16 -8.15 2.12
CA ARG A 85 -14.57 -7.33 0.97
C ARG A 85 -14.46 -5.85 1.28
N ALA A 86 -15.04 -5.39 2.38
CA ALA A 86 -14.99 -3.98 2.78
C ALA A 86 -13.55 -3.49 2.98
N SER A 87 -12.69 -4.35 3.56
CA SER A 87 -11.27 -4.09 3.71
C SER A 87 -10.56 -3.90 2.36
N ILE A 88 -10.79 -4.84 1.42
CA ILE A 88 -10.22 -4.78 0.06
C ILE A 88 -10.69 -3.53 -0.67
N GLU A 89 -12.00 -3.24 -0.66
CA GLU A 89 -12.58 -2.08 -1.35
C GLU A 89 -11.98 -0.77 -0.85
N LYS A 90 -11.85 -0.63 0.47
CA LYS A 90 -11.26 0.57 1.08
C LYS A 90 -9.79 0.74 0.70
N ILE A 91 -9.01 -0.34 0.78
CA ILE A 91 -7.58 -0.33 0.43
C ILE A 91 -7.39 -0.07 -1.06
N ALA A 92 -8.24 -0.65 -1.91
CA ALA A 92 -8.21 -0.45 -3.35
C ALA A 92 -8.56 0.99 -3.72
N ALA A 93 -9.60 1.58 -3.12
CA ALA A 93 -9.97 2.97 -3.34
C ALA A 93 -8.82 3.92 -2.96
N ALA A 94 -8.17 3.69 -1.81
CA ALA A 94 -7.01 4.47 -1.40
C ALA A 94 -5.75 4.22 -2.24
N SER A 95 -5.65 3.09 -2.94
CA SER A 95 -4.53 2.79 -3.84
C SER A 95 -4.77 3.31 -5.27
N ALA A 96 -5.97 3.81 -5.57
CA ALA A 96 -6.36 4.30 -6.88
C ALA A 96 -6.33 5.83 -6.99
N SER A 97 -5.96 6.52 -5.90
CA SER A 97 -5.73 7.97 -5.83
C SER A 97 -4.48 8.42 -6.57
#